data_AF-A0A533S0P2-F1
#
_entry.id   AF-A0A533S0P2-F1
#
_cell.length_a   1.000
_cell.length_b   1.000
_cell.length_c   1.000
_cell.angle_alpha   90.00
_cell.angle_beta   90.00
_cell.angle_gamma   90.00
#
_symmetry.space_group_name_H-M   'P 1'
#
loop_
_entity.id
_entity.type
_entity.pdbx_description
1 polymer ?
#
loop_
_entity_poly.entity_id
_entity_poly.type
_entity_poly.pdbx_seq_one_letter_code
_entity_poly.pdbx_strand_id
1 'polypeptide(L)'
;MAAEERFLLAGLATVIAALIGSGLAAAKLFADKETKVSEFRLAWVATLRQALSELLGEAMLIIGRVKIAYEHAANDRAFKKRIPDLESELLEHWESFRKAYYLVLLHFNFVETSVSLRPPKDTNAKSRDAWRTLVSKATNEQFGSEVQAMTCCQTDRNASPAVIELIKRIEDIRRTMSQSYDLLPGEIENLQQMAVEATWLANMAIKAEWVRVKKGEDKFRRISWGSVILLGVCVAILIYFVVYGLPK
;
A
#
# COMPACT_ATOMS: atom_id res chain seq x y z
N MET A 1 17.44 -1.59 -64.64
CA MET A 1 16.70 -0.61 -63.81
C MET A 1 15.53 -1.25 -63.05
N ALA A 2 14.53 -1.86 -63.69
CA ALA A 2 13.35 -2.40 -62.97
C ALA A 2 13.64 -3.48 -61.89
N ALA A 3 14.75 -4.22 -61.98
CA ALA A 3 15.11 -5.22 -60.98
C ALA A 3 15.69 -4.60 -59.69
N GLU A 4 16.58 -3.61 -59.81
CA GLU A 4 17.21 -2.93 -58.66
C GLU A 4 16.18 -2.16 -57.84
N GLU A 5 15.21 -1.51 -58.49
CA GLU A 5 14.10 -0.83 -57.82
C GLU A 5 13.28 -1.80 -56.96
N ARG A 6 12.96 -2.99 -57.48
CA ARG A 6 12.21 -4.02 -56.73
C ARG A 6 12.97 -4.51 -55.50
N PHE A 7 14.30 -4.66 -55.59
CA PHE A 7 15.11 -5.04 -54.43
C PHE A 7 15.12 -3.95 -53.35
N LEU A 8 15.19 -2.67 -53.73
CA LEU A 8 15.11 -1.55 -52.78
C LEU A 8 13.74 -1.47 -52.10
N LEU A 9 12.65 -1.65 -52.85
CA LEU A 9 11.29 -1.69 -52.31
C LEU A 9 11.13 -2.82 -51.28
N ALA A 10 11.64 -4.01 -51.58
CA ALA A 10 11.60 -5.15 -50.66
C ALA A 10 12.45 -4.90 -49.40
N GLY A 11 13.65 -4.33 -49.54
CA GLY A 11 14.50 -3.95 -48.42
C GLY A 11 13.81 -2.95 -47.49
N LEU A 12 13.22 -1.89 -48.04
CA LEU A 12 12.52 -0.88 -47.26
C LEU A 12 11.28 -1.45 -46.56
N ALA A 13 10.51 -2.32 -47.23
CA ALA A 13 9.36 -2.98 -46.62
C ALA A 13 9.75 -3.85 -45.42
N THR A 14 10.87 -4.59 -45.50
CA THR A 14 11.35 -5.41 -44.37
C THR A 14 11.78 -4.56 -43.17
N VAL A 15 12.45 -3.43 -43.41
CA VAL A 15 12.83 -2.48 -42.34
C VAL A 15 11.59 -1.91 -41.66
N ILE A 16 10.58 -1.49 -42.44
CA ILE A 16 9.32 -0.99 -41.86
C ILE A 16 8.61 -2.08 -41.06
N ALA A 17 8.51 -3.30 -41.59
CA ALA A 17 7.89 -4.41 -40.88
C ALA A 17 8.63 -4.72 -39.57
N ALA A 18 9.97 -4.68 -39.56
CA ALA A 18 10.78 -4.85 -38.36
C ALA A 18 10.55 -3.74 -37.34
N LEU A 19 10.44 -2.48 -37.78
CA LEU A 19 10.15 -1.34 -36.90
C LEU A 19 8.75 -1.45 -36.27
N ILE A 20 7.74 -1.85 -37.04
CA ILE A 20 6.38 -2.09 -36.53
C ILE A 20 6.42 -3.25 -35.52
N GLY A 21 7.08 -4.35 -35.86
CA GLY A 21 7.23 -5.49 -34.95
C GLY A 21 7.91 -5.11 -33.64
N SER A 22 8.99 -4.31 -33.71
CA SER A 22 9.69 -3.79 -32.52
C SER A 22 8.78 -2.87 -31.69
N GLY A 23 8.00 -2.01 -32.33
CA GLY A 23 7.05 -1.12 -31.65
C GLY A 23 5.95 -1.89 -30.91
N LEU A 24 5.38 -2.92 -31.56
CA LEU A 24 4.38 -3.79 -30.97
C LEU A 24 4.96 -4.61 -29.79
N ALA A 25 6.18 -5.12 -29.92
CA ALA A 25 6.86 -5.85 -28.84
C ALA A 25 7.11 -4.96 -27.62
N ALA A 26 7.57 -3.72 -27.83
CA ALA A 26 7.75 -2.75 -26.76
C ALA A 26 6.41 -2.40 -26.07
N ALA A 27 5.37 -2.13 -26.85
CA ALA A 27 4.03 -1.85 -26.32
C ALA A 27 3.51 -3.02 -25.46
N LYS A 28 3.71 -4.26 -25.91
CA LYS A 28 3.36 -5.46 -25.14
C LYS A 28 4.12 -5.55 -23.82
N LEU A 29 5.44 -5.32 -23.82
CA LEU A 29 6.24 -5.35 -22.60
C LEU A 29 5.80 -4.29 -21.59
N PHE A 30 5.45 -3.09 -22.05
CA PHE A 30 4.90 -2.05 -21.18
C PHE A 30 3.53 -2.44 -20.62
N ALA A 31 2.64 -2.99 -21.45
CA ALA A 31 1.33 -3.47 -21.01
C ALA A 31 1.44 -4.61 -19.96
N ASP A 32 2.35 -5.56 -20.18
CA ASP A 32 2.59 -6.67 -19.25
C ASP A 32 3.15 -6.15 -17.91
N LYS A 33 4.06 -5.18 -17.95
CA LYS A 33 4.60 -4.55 -16.75
C LYS A 33 3.52 -3.84 -15.94
N GLU A 34 2.66 -3.05 -16.59
CA GLU A 34 1.59 -2.34 -15.90
C GLU A 34 0.53 -3.28 -15.34
N THR A 35 0.18 -4.34 -16.07
CA THR A 35 -0.73 -5.37 -15.57
C THR A 35 -0.20 -5.94 -14.25
N LYS A 36 1.09 -6.29 -14.20
CA LYS A 36 1.73 -6.79 -12.97
C LYS A 36 1.79 -5.76 -11.85
N VAL A 37 2.11 -4.50 -12.17
CA VAL A 37 2.14 -3.42 -11.17
C VAL A 37 0.74 -3.16 -10.60
N SER A 38 -0.28 -3.20 -11.45
CA SER A 38 -1.69 -3.06 -11.06
C SER A 38 -2.13 -4.23 -10.18
N GLU A 39 -1.83 -5.47 -10.58
CA GLU A 39 -2.11 -6.67 -9.79
C GLU A 39 -1.45 -6.61 -8.40
N PHE A 40 -0.18 -6.20 -8.34
CA PHE A 40 0.52 -6.02 -7.07
C PHE A 40 -0.15 -4.95 -6.19
N ARG A 41 -0.53 -3.81 -6.77
CA ARG A 41 -1.22 -2.74 -6.03
C ARG A 41 -2.61 -3.19 -5.55
N LEU A 42 -3.35 -3.93 -6.37
CA LEU A 42 -4.65 -4.49 -6.00
C LEU A 42 -4.52 -5.52 -4.87
N ALA A 43 -3.52 -6.40 -4.96
CA ALA A 43 -3.21 -7.36 -3.90
C ALA A 43 -2.84 -6.63 -2.59
N TRP A 44 -2.01 -5.59 -2.66
CA TRP A 44 -1.66 -4.77 -1.50
C TRP A 44 -2.88 -4.06 -0.88
N VAL A 45 -3.78 -3.51 -1.68
CA VAL A 45 -5.03 -2.90 -1.15
C VAL A 45 -5.90 -3.96 -0.49
N ALA A 46 -5.98 -5.16 -1.08
CA ALA A 46 -6.76 -6.27 -0.52
C ALA A 46 -6.20 -6.73 0.84
N THR A 47 -4.87 -6.90 0.95
CA THR A 47 -4.22 -7.29 2.21
C THR A 47 -4.31 -6.20 3.27
N LEU A 48 -4.19 -4.92 2.90
CA LEU A 48 -4.41 -3.80 3.81
C LEU A 48 -5.86 -3.78 4.32
N ARG A 49 -6.84 -3.98 3.44
CA ARG A 49 -8.25 -4.04 3.81
C ARG A 49 -8.52 -5.18 4.78
N GLN A 50 -7.96 -6.37 4.52
CA GLN A 50 -8.06 -7.53 5.39
C GLN A 50 -7.49 -7.22 6.78
N ALA A 51 -6.25 -6.70 6.84
CA ALA A 51 -5.59 -6.35 8.10
C ALA A 51 -6.35 -5.27 8.89
N LEU A 52 -6.91 -4.26 8.22
CA LEU A 52 -7.76 -3.24 8.86
C LEU A 52 -9.05 -3.83 9.42
N SER A 53 -9.71 -4.74 8.68
CA SER A 53 -10.94 -5.38 9.14
C SER A 53 -10.69 -6.32 10.33
N GLU A 54 -9.58 -7.06 10.32
CA GLU A 54 -9.16 -7.90 11.45
C GLU A 54 -8.85 -7.03 12.67
N LEU A 55 -8.03 -5.97 12.49
CA LEU A 55 -7.67 -5.05 13.57
C LEU A 55 -8.89 -4.43 14.25
N LEU A 56 -9.80 -3.84 13.46
CA LEU A 56 -10.97 -3.14 13.98
C LEU A 56 -12.03 -4.13 14.49
N GLY A 57 -12.14 -5.31 13.88
CA GLY A 57 -13.02 -6.39 14.33
C GLY A 57 -12.59 -6.90 15.71
N GLU A 58 -11.31 -7.22 15.89
CA GLU A 58 -10.77 -7.68 17.17
C GLU A 58 -10.88 -6.60 18.24
N ALA A 59 -10.62 -5.32 17.90
CA ALA A 59 -10.83 -4.22 18.82
C ALA A 59 -12.28 -4.18 19.32
N MET A 60 -13.25 -4.23 18.41
CA MET A 60 -14.68 -4.22 18.75
C MET A 60 -15.12 -5.45 19.56
N LEU A 61 -14.55 -6.64 19.27
CA LEU A 61 -14.81 -7.85 20.06
C LEU A 61 -14.30 -7.70 21.49
N ILE A 62 -13.08 -7.22 21.67
CA ILE A 62 -12.49 -6.98 23.00
C ILE A 62 -13.36 -5.97 23.77
N ILE A 63 -13.69 -4.83 23.16
CA ILE A 63 -14.55 -3.80 23.75
C ILE A 63 -15.91 -4.38 24.16
N GLY A 64 -16.55 -5.12 23.26
CA GLY A 64 -17.87 -5.72 23.49
C GLY A 64 -17.86 -6.74 24.63
N ARG A 65 -16.84 -7.60 24.69
CA ARG A 65 -16.69 -8.59 25.77
C ARG A 65 -16.45 -7.93 27.12
N VAL A 66 -15.59 -6.91 27.18
CA VAL A 66 -15.35 -6.12 28.41
C VAL A 66 -16.64 -5.45 28.86
N LYS A 67 -17.39 -4.83 27.93
CA LYS A 67 -18.68 -4.20 28.21
C LYS A 67 -19.69 -5.18 28.81
N ILE A 68 -19.88 -6.34 28.17
CA ILE A 68 -20.80 -7.38 28.63
C ILE A 68 -20.38 -7.91 30.00
N ALA A 69 -19.08 -8.13 30.22
CA ALA A 69 -18.56 -8.60 31.50
C ALA A 69 -18.83 -7.58 32.63
N TYR A 70 -18.71 -6.29 32.33
CA TYR A 70 -19.03 -5.19 33.24
C TYR A 70 -20.54 -5.11 33.54
N GLU A 71 -21.40 -5.12 32.51
CA GLU A 71 -22.87 -5.04 32.68
C GLU A 71 -23.43 -6.22 33.50
N HIS A 72 -22.84 -7.41 33.39
CA HIS A 72 -23.24 -8.57 34.17
C HIS A 72 -22.62 -8.63 35.57
N ALA A 73 -21.68 -7.76 35.90
CA ALA A 73 -21.15 -7.69 37.25
C ALA A 73 -22.14 -6.94 38.15
N ALA A 74 -22.62 -7.60 39.21
CA ALA A 74 -23.54 -6.98 40.17
C ALA A 74 -22.91 -5.76 40.89
N ASN A 75 -21.57 -5.70 40.97
CA ASN A 75 -20.79 -4.59 41.49
C ASN A 75 -19.34 -4.68 40.98
N ASP A 76 -18.55 -3.61 41.17
CA ASP A 76 -17.14 -3.54 40.74
C ASP A 76 -16.27 -4.66 41.33
N ARG A 77 -16.58 -5.13 42.54
CA ARG A 77 -15.83 -6.24 43.17
C ARG A 77 -16.08 -7.58 42.46
N ALA A 78 -17.32 -7.82 42.04
CA ALA A 78 -17.68 -8.99 41.26
C ALA A 78 -17.02 -8.95 39.87
N PHE A 79 -16.94 -7.76 39.25
CA PHE A 79 -16.19 -7.57 38.00
C PHE A 79 -14.72 -7.91 38.19
N LYS A 80 -14.06 -7.33 39.22
CA LYS A 80 -12.64 -7.59 39.53
C LYS A 80 -12.33 -9.07 39.74
N LYS A 81 -13.28 -9.84 40.28
CA LYS A 81 -13.12 -11.29 40.45
C LYS A 81 -13.14 -12.05 39.11
N ARG A 82 -13.83 -11.53 38.08
CA ARG A 82 -13.92 -12.14 36.74
C ARG A 82 -12.80 -11.70 35.80
N ILE A 83 -12.01 -10.69 36.17
CA ILE A 83 -10.89 -10.19 35.34
C ILE A 83 -9.94 -11.32 34.91
N PRO A 84 -9.48 -12.25 35.78
CA PRO A 84 -8.54 -13.30 35.35
C PRO A 84 -9.13 -14.23 34.29
N ASP A 85 -10.41 -14.59 34.43
CA ASP A 85 -11.11 -15.43 33.46
C ASP A 85 -11.25 -14.69 32.12
N LEU A 86 -11.64 -13.41 32.18
CA LEU A 86 -11.79 -12.55 31.01
C LEU A 86 -10.43 -12.31 30.31
N GLU A 87 -9.35 -12.10 31.06
CA GLU A 87 -8.01 -11.97 30.51
C GLU A 87 -7.65 -13.22 29.72
N SER A 88 -7.87 -14.41 30.29
CA SER A 88 -7.57 -15.67 29.61
C SER A 88 -8.33 -15.84 28.29
N GLU A 89 -9.60 -15.42 28.25
CA GLU A 89 -10.43 -15.44 27.04
C GLU A 89 -9.99 -14.38 26.02
N LEU A 90 -9.56 -13.20 26.48
CA LEU A 90 -9.16 -12.11 25.60
C LEU A 90 -7.73 -12.25 25.05
N LEU A 91 -6.87 -13.08 25.65
CA LEU A 91 -5.47 -13.22 25.24
C LEU A 91 -5.30 -13.54 23.74
N GLU A 92 -6.13 -14.43 23.20
CA GLU A 92 -6.10 -14.79 21.78
C GLU A 92 -6.49 -13.58 20.90
N HIS A 93 -7.55 -12.86 21.28
CA HIS A 93 -8.00 -11.65 20.60
C HIS A 93 -6.93 -10.53 20.65
N TRP A 94 -6.23 -10.37 21.77
CA TRP A 94 -5.12 -9.41 21.90
C TRP A 94 -3.92 -9.77 21.02
N GLU A 95 -3.61 -11.05 20.86
CA GLU A 95 -2.58 -11.50 19.95
C GLU A 95 -2.96 -11.21 18.49
N SER A 96 -4.18 -11.54 18.10
CA SER A 96 -4.75 -11.25 16.78
C SER A 96 -4.74 -9.74 16.49
N PHE A 97 -5.23 -8.93 17.42
CA PHE A 97 -5.23 -7.46 17.36
C PHE A 97 -3.83 -6.89 17.15
N ARG A 98 -2.83 -7.35 17.93
CA ARG A 98 -1.44 -6.88 17.79
C ARG A 98 -0.83 -7.27 16.44
N LYS A 99 -1.07 -8.50 15.97
CA LYS A 99 -0.60 -8.94 14.64
C LYS A 99 -1.19 -8.07 13.54
N ALA A 100 -2.51 -7.87 13.56
CA ALA A 100 -3.21 -7.03 12.60
C ALA A 100 -2.71 -5.57 12.66
N TYR A 101 -2.47 -5.04 13.86
CA TYR A 101 -1.93 -3.69 14.06
C TYR A 101 -0.57 -3.51 13.38
N TYR A 102 0.37 -4.43 13.61
CA TYR A 102 1.69 -4.35 12.97
C TYR A 102 1.61 -4.54 11.45
N LEU A 103 0.70 -5.39 10.96
CA LEU A 103 0.46 -5.52 9.52
C LEU A 103 -0.05 -4.20 8.93
N VAL A 104 -1.01 -3.54 9.57
CA VAL A 104 -1.51 -2.22 9.12
C VAL A 104 -0.39 -1.18 9.11
N LEU A 105 0.43 -1.11 10.15
CA LEU A 105 1.59 -0.22 10.19
C LEU A 105 2.59 -0.51 9.07
N LEU A 106 2.87 -1.79 8.78
CA LEU A 106 3.78 -2.17 7.72
C LEU A 106 3.27 -1.74 6.34
N HIS A 107 1.96 -1.85 6.09
CA HIS A 107 1.36 -1.35 4.85
C HIS A 107 1.44 0.17 4.75
N PHE A 108 1.26 0.90 5.85
CA PHE A 108 1.31 2.36 5.88
C PHE A 108 2.72 2.95 5.99
N ASN A 109 3.75 2.15 6.26
CA ASN A 109 5.14 2.59 6.27
C ASN A 109 5.64 2.84 4.83
N PHE A 110 5.02 3.81 4.17
CA PHE A 110 5.39 4.29 2.85
C PHE A 110 6.82 4.81 2.81
N VAL A 111 7.37 5.24 3.95
CA VAL A 111 8.74 5.74 4.03
C VAL A 111 9.73 4.64 3.66
N GLU A 112 9.57 3.38 4.06
CA GLU A 112 10.46 2.31 3.57
C GLU A 112 10.20 1.90 2.11
N THR A 113 9.02 2.19 1.56
CA THR A 113 8.67 1.89 0.17
C THR A 113 8.95 3.03 -0.81
N SER A 114 9.06 4.27 -0.34
CA SER A 114 9.28 5.49 -1.15
C SER A 114 10.61 6.18 -0.86
N VAL A 115 11.19 5.98 0.33
CA VAL A 115 12.62 6.26 0.54
C VAL A 115 13.35 5.20 -0.27
N SER A 116 13.81 5.61 -1.47
CA SER A 116 15.07 5.08 -1.97
C SER A 116 16.00 5.03 -0.78
N LEU A 117 16.27 3.83 -0.25
CA LEU A 117 17.35 3.59 0.69
C LEU A 117 18.60 4.13 -0.02
N ARG A 118 18.89 5.42 0.14
CA ARG A 118 20.21 5.95 -0.13
C ARG A 118 21.04 5.15 0.84
N PRO A 119 21.95 4.29 0.37
CA PRO A 119 22.85 3.62 1.27
C PRO A 119 23.46 4.72 2.15
N PRO A 120 23.57 4.51 3.48
CA PRO A 120 24.21 5.48 4.35
C PRO A 120 25.53 5.88 3.69
N LYS A 121 25.72 7.19 3.47
CA LYS A 121 26.87 7.71 2.70
C LYS A 121 28.22 7.31 3.30
N ASP A 122 28.23 6.84 4.55
CA ASP A 122 29.38 6.27 5.23
C ASP A 122 29.30 4.73 5.30
N THR A 123 29.52 4.03 4.18
CA THR A 123 29.86 2.60 4.20
C THR A 123 31.36 2.39 4.02
N ASN A 124 32.15 2.89 4.99
CA ASN A 124 33.44 2.26 5.30
C ASN A 124 33.32 1.26 6.46
N ALA A 125 32.14 1.15 7.08
CA ALA A 125 31.82 0.11 8.05
C ALA A 125 31.62 -1.23 7.30
N LYS A 126 32.42 -2.23 7.65
CA LYS A 126 32.30 -3.61 7.18
C LYS A 126 30.84 -4.06 7.28
N SER A 127 30.25 -4.48 6.15
CA SER A 127 28.80 -4.74 6.03
C SER A 127 28.21 -5.73 7.03
N ARG A 128 29.05 -6.53 7.72
CA ARG A 128 28.62 -7.46 8.77
C ARG A 128 28.06 -6.77 10.01
N ASP A 129 28.55 -5.57 10.36
CA ASP A 129 28.13 -4.92 11.61
C ASP A 129 27.02 -3.88 11.40
N ALA A 130 26.76 -3.49 10.16
CA ALA A 130 25.69 -2.56 9.80
C ALA A 130 24.29 -3.10 10.21
N TRP A 131 24.05 -4.39 9.98
CA TRP A 131 22.80 -5.02 10.41
C TRP A 131 22.64 -5.05 11.94
N ARG A 132 23.73 -5.30 12.68
CA ARG A 132 23.69 -5.28 14.16
C ARG A 132 23.40 -3.90 14.71
N THR A 133 23.93 -2.84 14.08
CA THR A 133 23.66 -1.45 14.49
C THR A 133 22.25 -1.00 14.14
N LEU A 134 21.70 -1.44 13.00
CA LEU A 134 20.31 -1.16 12.64
C LEU A 134 19.33 -1.92 13.54
N VAL A 135 19.58 -3.20 13.79
CA VAL A 135 18.75 -4.05 14.66
C VAL A 135 18.82 -3.58 16.11
N SER A 136 20.00 -3.25 16.64
CA SER A 136 20.14 -2.78 18.03
C SER A 136 19.43 -1.44 18.27
N LYS A 137 19.31 -0.60 17.24
CA LYS A 137 18.52 0.64 17.30
C LYS A 137 17.02 0.36 17.25
N ALA A 138 16.59 -0.64 16.47
CA ALA A 138 15.18 -1.04 16.39
C ALA A 138 14.66 -1.76 17.65
N THR A 139 15.53 -2.46 18.40
CA THR A 139 15.12 -3.25 19.58
C THR A 139 15.09 -2.49 20.90
N ASN A 140 15.68 -1.30 20.98
CA ASN A 140 15.60 -0.47 22.19
C ASN A 140 14.32 0.38 22.18
N GLU A 141 13.80 0.71 23.37
CA GLU A 141 12.59 1.52 23.67
C GLU A 141 12.45 2.83 22.87
N GLN A 142 13.50 3.21 22.15
CA GLN A 142 13.51 4.22 21.11
C GLN A 142 12.47 3.99 20.00
N PHE A 143 12.06 2.75 19.66
CA PHE A 143 11.02 2.53 18.64
C PHE A 143 9.68 3.19 19.03
N GLY A 144 9.34 3.24 20.32
CA GLY A 144 8.15 3.96 20.79
C GLY A 144 8.28 5.48 20.58
N SER A 145 9.44 6.06 20.88
CA SER A 145 9.70 7.50 20.71
C SER A 145 10.00 7.91 19.26
N GLU A 146 10.60 7.03 18.46
CA GLU A 146 10.88 7.24 17.04
C GLU A 146 9.64 7.00 16.19
N VAL A 147 8.75 6.06 16.50
CA VAL A 147 7.42 5.99 15.87
C VAL A 147 6.62 7.25 16.18
N GLN A 148 6.75 7.80 17.40
CA GLN A 148 6.16 9.09 17.78
C GLN A 148 6.82 10.28 17.06
N ALA A 149 8.13 10.20 16.79
CA ALA A 149 8.85 11.15 15.94
C ALA A 149 8.53 10.96 14.43
N MET A 150 8.19 9.75 14.00
CA MET A 150 7.88 9.34 12.62
C MET A 150 6.40 9.62 12.29
N THR A 151 5.52 9.66 13.29
CA THR A 151 4.17 10.23 13.16
C THR A 151 4.18 11.76 13.12
N CYS A 152 5.20 12.43 13.66
CA CYS A 152 5.31 13.89 13.62
C CYS A 152 6.23 14.44 12.51
N CYS A 153 7.11 13.61 11.92
CA CYS A 153 8.07 14.04 10.90
C CYS A 153 7.82 13.32 9.57
N GLN A 154 7.44 14.12 8.57
CA GLN A 154 7.36 13.80 7.14
C GLN A 154 6.12 12.99 6.73
N THR A 155 4.98 13.65 6.86
CA THR A 155 3.99 13.67 5.79
C THR A 155 4.69 13.84 4.45
N ASP A 156 4.87 12.73 3.73
CA ASP A 156 5.06 12.78 2.29
C ASP A 156 3.99 13.75 1.75
N ARG A 157 4.36 14.72 0.89
CA ARG A 157 3.41 15.73 0.38
C ARG A 157 2.20 15.10 -0.34
N ASN A 158 2.25 13.79 -0.55
CA ASN A 158 1.26 12.98 -1.24
C ASN A 158 0.44 12.06 -0.31
N ALA A 159 0.73 12.00 1.00
CA ALA A 159 -0.05 11.18 1.92
C ALA A 159 -1.45 11.78 2.10
N SER A 160 -2.48 10.95 1.93
CA SER A 160 -3.87 11.39 2.14
C SER A 160 -4.06 11.80 3.61
N PRO A 161 -4.65 12.98 3.90
CA PRO A 161 -4.96 13.41 5.26
C PRO A 161 -5.74 12.35 6.08
N ALA A 162 -6.58 11.57 5.40
CA ALA A 162 -7.35 10.49 6.02
C ALA A 162 -6.47 9.35 6.57
N VAL A 163 -5.33 9.06 5.94
CA VAL A 163 -4.40 8.00 6.40
C VAL A 163 -3.71 8.42 7.68
N ILE A 164 -3.30 9.68 7.77
CA ILE A 164 -2.62 10.22 8.96
C ILE A 164 -3.57 10.17 10.16
N GLU A 165 -4.80 10.66 9.96
CA GLU A 165 -5.82 10.64 11.00
C GLU A 165 -6.19 9.19 11.38
N LEU A 166 -6.27 8.28 10.41
CA LEU A 166 -6.50 6.86 10.67
C LEU A 166 -5.42 6.25 11.58
N ILE A 167 -4.14 6.46 11.24
CA ILE A 167 -3.02 5.92 12.03
C ILE A 167 -3.06 6.48 13.45
N LYS A 168 -3.33 7.78 13.58
CA LYS A 168 -3.50 8.42 14.88
C LYS A 168 -4.62 7.76 15.69
N ARG A 169 -5.80 7.56 15.09
CA ARG A 169 -6.94 6.91 15.78
C ARG A 169 -6.67 5.46 16.14
N ILE A 170 -6.01 4.70 15.28
CA ILE A 170 -5.61 3.32 15.59
C ILE A 170 -4.62 3.28 16.77
N GLU A 171 -3.66 4.22 16.80
CA GLU A 171 -2.71 4.32 17.91
C GLU A 171 -3.39 4.76 19.22
N ASP A 172 -4.36 5.69 19.15
CA ASP A 172 -5.17 6.09 20.31
C ASP A 172 -5.99 4.92 20.85
N ILE A 173 -6.61 4.11 19.97
CA ILE A 173 -7.29 2.85 20.33
C ILE A 173 -6.30 1.93 21.05
N ARG A 174 -5.16 1.62 20.43
CA ARG A 174 -4.14 0.73 21.00
C ARG A 174 -3.67 1.20 22.37
N ARG A 175 -3.42 2.51 22.54
CA ARG A 175 -2.97 3.10 23.81
C ARG A 175 -4.03 2.96 24.89
N THR A 176 -5.26 3.34 24.59
CA THR A 176 -6.40 3.24 25.53
C THR A 176 -6.61 1.80 25.96
N MET A 177 -6.55 0.88 25.01
CA MET A 177 -6.64 -0.56 25.21
C MET A 177 -5.48 -1.13 26.05
N SER A 178 -4.26 -0.63 25.91
CA SER A 178 -3.09 -1.13 26.64
C SER A 178 -2.97 -0.59 28.07
N GLN A 179 -3.55 0.57 28.35
CA GLN A 179 -3.42 1.25 29.65
C GLN A 179 -4.51 0.85 30.65
N SER A 180 -5.67 0.39 30.17
CA SER A 180 -6.86 0.22 31.01
C SER A 180 -7.44 -1.19 30.85
N TYR A 181 -7.12 -2.10 31.77
CA TYR A 181 -8.01 -3.25 32.04
C TYR A 181 -9.14 -2.86 33.00
N ASP A 182 -8.94 -1.79 33.77
CA ASP A 182 -9.93 -1.15 34.63
C ASP A 182 -10.74 -0.07 33.85
N LEU A 183 -11.14 -0.36 32.60
CA LEU A 183 -11.92 0.58 31.79
C LEU A 183 -13.23 0.94 32.50
N LEU A 184 -13.41 2.23 32.78
CA LEU A 184 -14.69 2.75 33.24
C LEU A 184 -15.72 2.70 32.09
N PRO A 185 -17.03 2.59 32.39
CA PRO A 185 -18.08 2.52 31.35
C PRO A 185 -18.00 3.64 30.30
N GLY A 186 -17.66 4.86 30.73
CA GLY A 186 -17.51 6.01 29.82
C GLY A 186 -16.30 5.88 28.87
N GLU A 187 -15.24 5.21 29.29
CA GLU A 187 -14.07 4.96 28.43
C GLU A 187 -14.40 3.91 27.37
N ILE A 188 -15.21 2.90 27.70
CA ILE A 188 -15.66 1.87 26.77
C ILE A 188 -16.48 2.49 25.62
N GLU A 189 -17.40 3.40 25.93
CA GLU A 189 -18.20 4.10 24.91
C GLU A 189 -17.32 4.96 23.99
N ASN A 190 -16.36 5.69 24.58
CA ASN A 190 -15.38 6.46 23.80
C ASN A 190 -14.53 5.54 22.90
N LEU A 191 -14.10 4.38 23.39
CA LEU A 191 -13.32 3.40 22.62
C LEU A 191 -14.13 2.84 21.45
N GLN A 192 -15.40 2.53 21.68
CA GLN A 192 -16.32 2.11 20.63
C GLN A 192 -16.49 3.20 19.57
N GLN A 193 -16.65 4.46 19.97
CA GLN A 193 -16.74 5.59 19.03
C GLN A 193 -15.45 5.74 18.22
N MET A 194 -14.27 5.66 18.87
CA MET A 194 -12.98 5.71 18.19
C MET A 194 -12.83 4.59 17.14
N ALA A 195 -13.27 3.37 17.45
CA ALA A 195 -13.25 2.26 16.50
C ALA A 195 -14.18 2.49 15.27
N VAL A 196 -15.36 3.08 15.49
CA VAL A 196 -16.27 3.48 14.41
C VAL A 196 -15.67 4.58 13.54
N GLU A 197 -15.08 5.61 14.15
CA GLU A 197 -14.37 6.68 13.45
C GLU A 197 -13.20 6.12 12.62
N ALA A 198 -12.40 5.22 13.20
CA ALA A 198 -11.31 4.53 12.51
C ALA A 198 -11.82 3.70 11.32
N THR A 199 -12.98 3.04 11.45
CA THR A 199 -13.61 2.29 10.35
C THR A 199 -13.97 3.21 9.17
N TRP A 200 -14.52 4.38 9.47
CA TRP A 200 -14.85 5.37 8.44
C TRP A 200 -13.59 5.93 7.76
N LEU A 201 -12.56 6.28 8.54
CA LEU A 201 -11.27 6.76 8.04
C LEU A 201 -10.55 5.69 7.20
N ALA A 202 -10.62 4.42 7.59
CA ALA A 202 -10.10 3.29 6.84
C ALA A 202 -10.74 3.18 5.46
N ASN A 203 -12.07 3.30 5.38
CA ASN A 203 -12.79 3.30 4.10
C ASN A 203 -12.39 4.47 3.21
N MET A 204 -12.18 5.66 3.77
CA MET A 204 -11.69 6.81 3.01
C MET A 204 -10.27 6.62 2.49
N ALA A 205 -9.37 6.13 3.34
CA ALA A 205 -7.99 5.82 2.98
C ALA A 205 -7.94 4.80 1.84
N ILE A 206 -8.64 3.68 1.98
CA ILE A 206 -8.72 2.62 0.96
C ILE A 206 -9.32 3.16 -0.35
N LYS A 207 -10.38 3.97 -0.28
CA LYS A 207 -11.02 4.53 -1.47
C LYS A 207 -10.09 5.49 -2.22
N ALA A 208 -9.35 6.33 -1.51
CA ALA A 208 -8.37 7.22 -2.11
C ALA A 208 -7.29 6.43 -2.85
N GLU A 209 -6.77 5.38 -2.22
CA GLU A 209 -5.81 4.47 -2.81
C GLU A 209 -6.36 3.74 -4.04
N TRP A 210 -7.59 3.24 -3.95
CA TRP A 210 -8.26 2.57 -5.07
C TRP A 210 -8.42 3.49 -6.29
N VAL A 211 -8.79 4.76 -6.08
CA VAL A 211 -8.88 5.74 -7.17
C VAL A 211 -7.50 6.01 -7.76
N ARG A 212 -6.45 6.09 -6.93
CA ARG A 212 -5.07 6.25 -7.38
C ARG A 212 -4.60 5.07 -8.24
N VAL A 213 -4.89 3.84 -7.81
CA VAL A 213 -4.57 2.61 -8.57
C VAL A 213 -5.33 2.58 -9.90
N LYS A 214 -6.63 2.88 -9.90
CA LYS A 214 -7.45 2.91 -11.12
C LYS A 214 -7.03 3.99 -12.11
N LYS A 215 -6.57 5.14 -11.63
CA LYS A 215 -6.07 6.22 -12.50
C LYS A 215 -4.81 5.79 -13.28
N GLY A 216 -4.10 4.78 -12.79
CA GLY A 216 -2.85 4.30 -13.36
C GLY A 216 -1.72 5.32 -13.23
N GLU A 217 -0.52 4.95 -13.70
CA GLU A 217 0.60 5.87 -13.71
C GLU A 217 0.48 6.86 -14.89
N ASP A 218 0.58 8.17 -14.62
CA ASP A 218 0.53 9.20 -15.67
C ASP A 218 1.66 9.03 -16.72
N LYS A 219 2.74 8.33 -16.36
CA LYS A 219 3.81 7.93 -17.30
C LYS A 219 3.32 6.89 -18.30
N PHE A 220 2.55 5.90 -17.86
CA PHE A 220 1.99 4.88 -18.74
C PHE A 220 1.02 5.48 -19.75
N ARG A 221 0.12 6.37 -19.31
CA ARG A 221 -0.81 7.03 -20.23
C ARG A 221 -0.05 7.74 -21.36
N ARG A 222 1.07 8.40 -21.05
CA ARG A 222 1.92 9.05 -22.06
C ARG A 222 2.61 8.06 -23.01
N ILE A 223 3.15 6.95 -22.50
CA ILE A 223 3.81 5.92 -23.31
C ILE A 223 2.81 5.22 -24.23
N SER A 224 1.64 4.87 -23.71
CA SER A 224 0.57 4.24 -24.48
C SER A 224 0.13 5.13 -25.65
N TRP A 225 -0.17 6.40 -25.39
CA TRP A 225 -0.46 7.37 -26.46
C TRP A 225 0.70 7.53 -27.45
N GLY A 226 1.95 7.56 -26.97
CA GLY A 226 3.13 7.59 -27.83
C GLY A 226 3.22 6.38 -28.77
N SER A 227 2.91 5.18 -28.28
CA SER A 227 2.93 3.96 -29.10
C SER A 227 1.85 3.96 -30.19
N VAL A 228 0.66 4.47 -29.89
CA VAL A 228 -0.45 4.61 -30.87
C VAL A 228 -0.07 5.61 -31.95
N ILE A 229 0.53 6.75 -31.58
CA ILE A 229 1.01 7.76 -32.53
C ILE A 229 2.08 7.17 -33.43
N LEU A 230 3.08 6.49 -32.86
CA LEU A 230 4.16 5.86 -33.61
C LEU A 230 3.62 4.85 -34.63
N LEU A 231 2.69 3.99 -34.20
CA LEU A 231 2.07 3.00 -35.08
C LEU A 231 1.26 3.67 -36.20
N GLY A 232 0.51 4.73 -35.88
CA GLY A 232 -0.22 5.53 -36.87
C GLY A 232 0.70 6.15 -37.93
N VAL A 233 1.87 6.66 -37.52
CA VAL A 233 2.89 7.20 -38.43
C VAL A 233 3.47 6.09 -39.32
N CYS A 234 3.83 4.93 -38.76
CA CYS A 234 4.33 3.80 -39.55
C CYS A 234 3.30 3.33 -40.60
N VAL A 235 2.03 3.25 -40.23
CA VAL A 235 0.94 2.87 -41.14
C VAL A 235 0.73 3.93 -42.23
N ALA A 236 0.77 5.22 -41.88
CA ALA A 236 0.66 6.31 -42.85
C ALA A 236 1.81 6.29 -43.88
N ILE A 237 3.04 6.04 -43.44
CA ILE A 237 4.21 5.89 -44.32
C ILE A 237 4.03 4.70 -45.27
N LEU A 238 3.54 3.55 -44.77
CA LEU A 238 3.24 2.40 -45.61
C LEU A 238 2.18 2.73 -46.67
N ILE A 239 1.07 3.37 -46.28
CA ILE A 239 0.00 3.73 -47.21
C ILE A 239 0.52 4.69 -48.28
N TYR A 240 1.26 5.73 -47.89
CA TYR A 240 1.87 6.67 -48.81
C TYR A 240 2.75 5.94 -49.84
N PHE A 241 3.57 5.01 -49.36
CA PHE A 241 4.46 4.24 -50.22
C PHE A 241 3.70 3.31 -51.18
N VAL A 242 2.64 2.65 -50.72
CA VAL A 242 1.78 1.80 -51.56
C VAL A 242 1.06 2.63 -52.63
N VAL A 243 0.56 3.82 -52.28
CA VAL A 243 -0.23 4.66 -53.20
C VAL A 243 0.64 5.36 -54.25
N TYR A 244 1.79 5.89 -53.84
CA TYR A 244 2.63 6.75 -54.70
C TYR A 244 3.92 6.07 -55.19
N GLY A 245 4.38 5.03 -54.52
CA GLY A 245 5.64 4.35 -54.82
C GLY A 245 5.53 3.22 -55.84
N LEU A 246 4.32 2.81 -56.23
CA LEU A 246 4.11 1.85 -57.30
C LEU A 246 4.10 2.59 -58.65
N PRO A 247 5.12 2.40 -59.51
CA PRO A 247 5.03 2.88 -60.89
C PRO A 247 3.83 2.21 -61.56
N LYS A 248 2.94 3.01 -62.15
CA LYS A 248 1.79 2.52 -62.91
C LYS A 248 2.23 1.80 -64.18
#